data_AF-A0A088DC66-F1
#
_entry.id   AF-A0A088DC66-F1
#
_cell.length_a   1.000
_cell.length_b   1.000
_cell.length_c   1.000
_cell.angle_alpha   90.00
_cell.angle_beta   90.00
_cell.angle_gamma   90.00
#
_symmetry.space_group_name_H-M   'P 1'
#
loop_
_entity.id
_entity.type
_entity.pdbx_description
1 polymer ?
#
loop_
_entity_poly.entity_id
_entity_poly.type
_entity_poly.pdbx_seq_one_letter_code
_entity_poly.pdbx_strand_id
1 'polypeptide(L)'
;ALMDIEEEILEGLKTHDLDDYLKGPFTVVIKESCDGMGDVSEKHGSGPAVPEKAVRFSFTLMNITVTHDNGSTKIFEENKPNSELCCKPLCLMLADESDHETLTAILSPLIAEREAMKNSALILYMAGIPRSFKFIFRGTGYDEKLVREVEGLEASGSTYICTLCDATRLEASQNIVLHSITRSHAENLERYEVWRSNPYHEAVDELRNRVKGVSAKPFIETVPSI
;
A
#
# COMPACT_ATOMS: atom_id res chain seq x y z
N ALA A 1 12.45 -13.12 -4.00
CA ALA A 1 12.62 -11.85 -3.25
C ALA A 1 13.46 -12.03 -2.00
N LEU A 2 12.96 -12.65 -0.92
CA LEU A 2 13.77 -12.89 0.30
C LEU A 2 14.97 -13.80 0.05
N MET A 3 14.81 -14.88 -0.73
CA MET A 3 15.93 -15.75 -1.11
C MET A 3 16.97 -15.03 -1.98
N ASP A 4 16.56 -14.05 -2.77
CA ASP A 4 17.46 -13.30 -3.65
C ASP A 4 18.46 -12.45 -2.86
N ILE A 5 18.12 -12.10 -1.60
CA ILE A 5 18.95 -11.31 -0.67
C ILE A 5 19.40 -12.14 0.53
N GLU A 6 19.43 -13.47 0.40
CA GLU A 6 19.82 -14.38 1.47
C GLU A 6 21.22 -14.05 2.02
N GLU A 7 22.19 -13.80 1.14
CA GLU A 7 23.56 -13.47 1.53
C GLU A 7 23.62 -12.16 2.34
N GLU A 8 22.87 -11.14 1.93
CA GLU A 8 22.78 -9.84 2.61
C GLU A 8 22.13 -9.96 4.00
N ILE A 9 21.12 -10.82 4.14
CA ILE A 9 20.48 -11.11 5.43
C ILE A 9 21.48 -11.78 6.39
N LEU A 10 22.24 -12.76 5.90
CA LEU A 10 23.25 -13.45 6.70
C LEU A 10 24.43 -12.53 7.05
N GLU A 11 24.89 -11.71 6.12
CA GLU A 11 25.90 -10.69 6.39
C GLU A 11 25.40 -9.69 7.42
N GLY A 12 24.15 -9.25 7.32
CA GLY A 12 23.49 -8.36 8.27
C GLY A 12 23.43 -8.91 9.70
N LEU A 13 23.23 -10.22 9.88
CA LEU A 13 23.33 -10.88 11.18
C LEU A 13 24.75 -10.79 11.74
N LYS A 14 25.76 -11.14 10.92
CA LYS A 14 27.18 -11.11 11.30
C LYS A 14 27.65 -9.72 11.69
N THR A 15 27.28 -8.69 10.92
CA THR A 15 27.69 -7.30 11.19
C THR A 15 27.16 -6.79 12.53
N HIS A 16 26.07 -7.37 13.04
CA HIS A 16 25.48 -7.02 14.33
C HIS A 16 25.82 -8.03 15.44
N ASP A 17 26.84 -8.87 15.24
CA ASP A 17 27.27 -9.91 16.19
C ASP A 17 26.13 -10.87 16.60
N LEU A 18 25.16 -11.08 15.70
CA LEU A 18 24.07 -12.03 15.88
C LEU A 18 24.44 -13.37 15.25
N ASP A 19 23.92 -14.45 15.83
CA ASP A 19 24.24 -15.77 15.33
C ASP A 19 23.57 -16.07 13.98
N ASP A 20 24.35 -16.62 13.06
CA ASP A 20 23.87 -17.13 11.78
C ASP A 20 22.78 -18.19 11.97
N TYR A 21 22.70 -18.93 13.08
CA TYR A 21 21.61 -19.89 13.30
C TYR A 21 20.29 -19.28 13.82
N LEU A 22 20.22 -17.96 13.97
CA LEU A 22 19.04 -17.29 14.48
C LEU A 22 17.82 -17.53 13.58
N LYS A 23 16.73 -18.01 14.20
CA LYS A 23 15.50 -18.45 13.51
C LYS A 23 14.41 -17.38 13.42
N GLY A 24 14.57 -16.24 14.10
CA GLY A 24 13.61 -15.14 14.14
C GLY A 24 12.72 -15.14 15.39
N PRO A 25 11.61 -14.38 15.38
CA PRO A 25 10.95 -13.84 14.20
C PRO A 25 11.67 -12.64 13.57
N PHE A 26 11.83 -12.69 12.24
CA PHE A 26 12.22 -11.56 11.42
C PHE A 26 10.98 -10.78 11.01
N THR A 27 11.03 -9.46 11.04
CA THR A 27 9.98 -8.58 10.56
C THR A 27 10.47 -7.87 9.31
N VAL A 28 9.79 -8.11 8.19
CA VAL A 28 10.11 -7.57 6.88
C VAL A 28 9.15 -6.42 6.60
N VAL A 29 9.69 -5.21 6.42
CA VAL A 29 8.90 -4.06 5.99
C VAL A 29 8.91 -4.00 4.47
N ILE A 30 7.73 -4.04 3.86
CA ILE A 30 7.52 -4.02 2.42
C ILE A 30 6.86 -2.70 2.04
N LYS A 31 7.50 -1.94 1.14
CA LYS A 31 6.86 -0.80 0.47
C LYS A 31 6.08 -1.35 -0.73
N GLU A 32 4.79 -1.05 -0.79
CA GLU A 32 3.93 -1.37 -1.94
C GLU A 32 3.74 -0.10 -2.77
N SER A 33 3.76 -0.27 -4.09
CA SER A 33 3.59 0.79 -5.06
C SER A 33 2.63 0.35 -6.15
N CYS A 34 1.80 1.28 -6.63
CA CYS A 34 0.96 1.06 -7.79
C CYS A 34 0.90 2.35 -8.62
N ASP A 35 1.11 2.24 -9.92
CA ASP A 35 1.09 3.36 -10.85
C ASP A 35 0.39 2.99 -12.17
N GLY A 36 -0.44 3.90 -12.66
CA GLY A 36 -0.97 3.89 -14.02
C GLY A 36 -0.03 4.54 -15.02
N MET A 37 0.06 3.97 -16.21
CA MET A 37 0.84 4.45 -17.34
C MET A 37 -0.10 4.73 -18.52
N GLY A 38 -0.01 5.93 -19.08
CA GLY A 38 -0.64 6.28 -20.35
C GLY A 38 0.23 5.93 -21.56
N ASP A 39 -0.33 6.12 -22.76
CA ASP A 39 0.38 6.01 -24.04
C ASP A 39 1.05 4.64 -24.27
N VAL A 40 0.43 3.57 -23.76
CA VAL A 40 0.90 2.18 -23.96
C VAL A 40 0.17 1.60 -25.17
N SER A 41 0.74 1.76 -26.36
CA SER A 41 0.06 1.41 -27.63
C SER A 41 -0.42 -0.03 -27.69
N GLU A 42 -1.68 -0.21 -28.12
CA GLU A 42 -2.24 -1.53 -28.40
C GLU A 42 -1.52 -2.15 -29.62
N LYS A 43 -1.26 -3.46 -29.56
CA LYS A 43 -0.65 -4.19 -30.67
C LYS A 43 -1.72 -4.85 -31.53
N HIS A 44 -1.48 -4.93 -32.83
CA HIS A 44 -2.25 -5.80 -33.71
C HIS A 44 -2.16 -7.27 -33.24
N GLY A 45 -3.25 -8.01 -33.34
CA GLY A 45 -3.29 -9.42 -32.95
C GLY A 45 -4.70 -9.99 -32.87
N SER A 46 -4.81 -11.25 -32.44
CA SER A 46 -6.07 -11.98 -32.31
C SER A 46 -6.69 -11.91 -30.91
N GLY A 47 -6.25 -10.96 -30.07
CA GLY A 47 -6.71 -10.80 -28.69
C GLY A 47 -7.98 -9.96 -28.56
N PRO A 48 -8.58 -9.91 -27.36
CA PRO A 48 -9.60 -8.90 -27.08
C PRO A 48 -9.01 -7.50 -27.20
N ALA A 49 -9.85 -6.51 -27.49
CA ALA A 49 -9.45 -5.11 -27.44
C ALA A 49 -9.03 -4.75 -26.02
N VAL A 50 -7.91 -4.06 -25.87
CA VAL A 50 -7.35 -3.62 -24.58
C VAL A 50 -7.13 -2.11 -24.60
N PRO A 51 -7.24 -1.42 -23.46
CA PRO A 51 -6.94 0.01 -23.41
C PRO A 51 -5.46 0.28 -23.69
N GLU A 52 -5.16 1.44 -24.28
CA GLU A 52 -3.78 1.91 -24.48
C GLU A 52 -3.14 2.48 -23.20
N LYS A 53 -3.36 1.76 -22.10
CA LYS A 53 -2.93 2.11 -20.74
C LYS A 53 -2.48 0.83 -20.04
N ALA A 54 -1.58 0.99 -19.08
CA ALA A 54 -1.17 -0.10 -18.22
C ALA A 54 -1.23 0.31 -16.76
N VAL A 55 -1.45 -0.65 -15.87
CA VAL A 55 -1.27 -0.48 -14.43
C VAL A 55 -0.20 -1.47 -13.98
N ARG A 56 0.71 -1.01 -13.13
CA ARG A 56 1.77 -1.82 -12.55
C ARG A 56 1.68 -1.78 -11.03
N PHE A 57 1.49 -2.94 -10.43
CA PHE A 57 1.64 -3.14 -8.99
C PHE A 57 3.01 -3.74 -8.71
N SER A 58 3.77 -3.12 -7.82
CA SER A 58 5.14 -3.51 -7.47
C SER A 58 5.36 -3.46 -5.96
N PHE A 59 6.44 -4.08 -5.50
CA PHE A 59 6.86 -3.98 -4.11
C PHE A 59 8.38 -3.91 -3.97
N THR A 60 8.83 -3.39 -2.84
CA THR A 60 10.25 -3.30 -2.47
C THR A 60 10.42 -3.77 -1.02
N LEU A 61 11.42 -4.62 -0.78
CA LEU A 61 11.85 -4.97 0.57
C LEU A 61 12.63 -3.78 1.14
N MET A 62 12.06 -3.06 2.10
CA MET A 62 12.65 -1.82 2.61
C MET A 62 13.67 -2.08 3.70
N ASN A 63 13.30 -2.90 4.68
CA ASN A 63 14.20 -3.32 5.74
C ASN A 63 13.74 -4.64 6.35
N ILE A 64 14.69 -5.34 6.97
CA ILE A 64 14.42 -6.54 7.75
C ILE A 64 15.00 -6.31 9.14
N THR A 65 14.16 -6.52 10.14
CA THR A 65 14.54 -6.44 11.56
C THR A 65 14.38 -7.80 12.20
N VAL A 66 15.19 -8.09 13.22
CA VAL A 66 15.05 -9.28 14.05
C VAL A 66 14.92 -8.85 15.50
N THR A 67 13.99 -9.49 16.22
CA THR A 67 13.81 -9.25 17.66
C THR A 67 14.66 -10.23 18.44
N HIS A 68 15.56 -9.73 19.29
CA HIS A 68 16.48 -10.52 20.10
C HIS A 68 16.77 -9.79 21.43
N ASP A 69 16.85 -10.53 22.55
CA ASP A 69 17.20 -10.01 23.90
C ASP A 69 16.54 -8.68 24.29
N ASN A 70 15.21 -8.60 24.13
CA ASN A 70 14.38 -7.41 24.42
C ASN A 70 14.65 -6.16 23.54
N GLY A 71 15.40 -6.29 22.46
CA GLY A 71 15.62 -5.26 21.45
C GLY A 71 15.21 -5.70 20.04
N SER A 72 15.15 -4.75 19.11
CA SER A 72 14.97 -5.00 17.68
C SER A 72 16.18 -4.47 16.90
N THR A 73 16.86 -5.33 16.16
CA THR A 73 18.03 -4.97 15.36
C THR A 73 17.67 -5.01 13.89
N LYS A 74 17.96 -3.94 13.15
CA LYS A 74 17.78 -3.88 11.70
C LYS A 74 19.00 -4.52 11.02
N ILE A 75 18.78 -5.66 10.36
CA ILE A 75 19.86 -6.46 9.74
C ILE A 75 19.99 -6.19 8.24
N PHE A 76 18.94 -5.68 7.60
CA PHE A 76 18.95 -5.29 6.20
C PHE A 76 18.20 -3.98 6.03
N GLU A 77 18.72 -3.11 5.17
CA GLU A 77 18.10 -1.85 4.76
C GLU A 77 18.42 -1.59 3.29
N GLU A 78 17.39 -1.34 2.48
CA GLU A 78 17.56 -0.98 1.08
C GLU A 78 18.17 0.43 0.99
N ASN A 79 19.38 0.50 0.45
CA ASN A 79 20.16 1.74 0.36
C ASN A 79 19.59 2.73 -0.66
N LYS A 80 18.90 2.23 -1.71
CA LYS A 80 18.32 3.04 -2.78
C LYS A 80 16.84 2.67 -2.99
N PRO A 81 15.95 2.99 -2.04
CA PRO A 81 14.56 2.50 -2.00
C PRO A 81 13.64 2.98 -3.13
N ASN A 82 14.13 3.91 -3.96
CA ASN A 82 13.44 4.45 -5.13
C ASN A 82 14.14 4.08 -6.44
N SER A 83 15.15 3.21 -6.42
CA SER A 83 15.74 2.67 -7.65
C SER A 83 14.82 1.64 -8.28
N GLU A 84 14.75 1.67 -9.60
CA GLU A 84 14.17 0.65 -10.46
C GLU A 84 14.71 -0.77 -10.18
N LEU A 85 15.95 -0.89 -9.68
CA LEU A 85 16.59 -2.18 -9.41
C LEU A 85 15.93 -2.94 -8.24
N CYS A 86 15.41 -2.22 -7.25
CA CYS A 86 14.79 -2.79 -6.05
C CYS A 86 13.25 -2.89 -6.16
N CYS A 87 12.66 -2.24 -7.16
CA CYS A 87 11.21 -2.22 -7.39
C CYS A 87 10.78 -3.47 -8.15
N LYS A 88 10.41 -4.53 -7.42
CA LYS A 88 10.05 -5.82 -7.99
C LYS A 88 8.61 -5.77 -8.51
N PRO A 89 8.36 -6.00 -9.82
CA PRO A 89 7.00 -6.04 -10.36
C PRO A 89 6.28 -7.29 -9.85
N LEU A 90 5.01 -7.13 -9.45
CA LEU A 90 4.16 -8.22 -8.97
C LEU A 90 2.96 -8.46 -9.88
N CYS A 91 2.35 -7.39 -10.39
CA CYS A 91 1.24 -7.47 -11.34
C CYS A 91 1.39 -6.41 -12.42
N LEU A 92 1.24 -6.83 -13.68
CA LEU A 92 1.24 -5.98 -14.86
C LEU A 92 -0.08 -6.22 -15.59
N MET A 93 -0.87 -5.19 -15.79
CA MET A 93 -2.15 -5.28 -16.49
C MET A 93 -2.28 -4.18 -17.55
N LEU A 94 -2.89 -4.51 -18.67
CA LEU A 94 -3.34 -3.53 -19.66
C LEU A 94 -4.75 -3.08 -19.27
N ALA A 95 -4.81 -2.09 -18.39
CA ALA A 95 -6.04 -1.55 -17.81
C ALA A 95 -5.88 -0.03 -17.61
N ASP A 96 -7.01 0.68 -17.51
CA ASP A 96 -7.02 2.05 -17.00
C ASP A 96 -7.15 1.99 -15.47
N GLU A 97 -6.28 2.68 -14.73
CA GLU A 97 -6.41 2.81 -13.27
C GLU A 97 -7.72 3.49 -12.84
N SER A 98 -8.39 4.18 -13.77
CA SER A 98 -9.66 4.86 -13.56
C SER A 98 -10.88 3.94 -13.82
N ASP A 99 -10.66 2.74 -14.37
CA ASP A 99 -11.67 1.68 -14.50
C ASP A 99 -11.68 0.86 -13.20
N HIS A 100 -12.53 1.28 -12.27
CA HIS A 100 -12.59 0.71 -10.93
C HIS A 100 -12.96 -0.77 -10.93
N GLU A 101 -13.89 -1.18 -11.79
CA GLU A 101 -14.33 -2.56 -11.93
C GLU A 101 -13.20 -3.47 -12.38
N THR A 102 -12.47 -3.08 -13.43
CA THR A 102 -11.33 -3.85 -13.91
C THR A 102 -10.18 -3.87 -12.89
N LEU A 103 -9.87 -2.71 -12.29
CA LEU A 103 -8.80 -2.58 -11.31
C LEU A 103 -9.06 -3.46 -10.07
N THR A 104 -10.26 -3.40 -9.50
CA THR A 104 -10.64 -4.21 -8.34
C THR A 104 -10.71 -5.69 -8.67
N ALA A 105 -11.22 -6.06 -9.85
CA ALA A 105 -11.26 -7.47 -10.28
C ALA A 105 -9.85 -8.08 -10.36
N ILE A 106 -8.86 -7.34 -10.85
CA ILE A 106 -7.48 -7.82 -11.01
C ILE A 106 -6.70 -7.76 -9.70
N LEU A 107 -6.83 -6.69 -8.91
CA LEU A 107 -6.01 -6.49 -7.71
C LEU A 107 -6.58 -7.15 -6.45
N SER A 108 -7.89 -7.40 -6.36
CA SER A 108 -8.49 -7.98 -5.15
C SER A 108 -7.89 -9.31 -4.68
N PRO A 109 -7.44 -10.24 -5.56
CA PRO A 109 -6.73 -11.45 -5.11
C PRO A 109 -5.41 -11.12 -4.40
N LEU A 110 -4.64 -10.16 -4.90
CA LEU A 110 -3.38 -9.73 -4.27
C LEU A 110 -3.63 -9.10 -2.91
N ILE A 111 -4.69 -8.29 -2.79
CA ILE A 111 -5.08 -7.71 -1.50
C ILE A 111 -5.52 -8.80 -0.52
N ALA A 112 -6.25 -9.81 -0.97
CA ALA A 112 -6.65 -10.93 -0.12
C ALA A 112 -5.44 -11.72 0.39
N GLU A 113 -4.46 -12.00 -0.47
CA GLU A 113 -3.19 -12.65 -0.09
C GLU A 113 -2.41 -11.79 0.92
N ARG A 114 -2.29 -10.49 0.64
CA ARG A 114 -1.65 -9.52 1.54
C ARG A 114 -2.28 -9.50 2.93
N GLU A 115 -3.60 -9.46 3.03
CA GLU A 115 -4.31 -9.48 4.33
C GLU A 115 -4.11 -10.80 5.08
N ALA A 116 -4.07 -11.93 4.38
CA ALA A 116 -3.74 -13.22 4.98
C ALA A 116 -2.28 -13.25 5.49
N MET A 117 -1.36 -12.61 4.77
CA MET A 117 0.06 -12.54 5.14
C MET A 117 0.31 -11.68 6.39
N LYS A 118 -0.46 -10.60 6.61
CA LYS A 118 -0.30 -9.75 7.82
C LYS A 118 -0.47 -10.52 9.13
N ASN A 119 -1.36 -11.52 9.12
CA ASN A 119 -1.73 -12.29 10.30
C ASN A 119 -1.05 -13.67 10.37
N SER A 120 -0.04 -13.91 9.53
CA SER A 120 0.68 -15.18 9.48
C SER A 120 2.20 -14.99 9.54
N ALA A 121 2.93 -16.10 9.54
CA ALA A 121 4.39 -16.10 9.46
C ALA A 121 4.85 -17.09 8.39
N LEU A 122 5.76 -16.66 7.52
CA LEU A 122 6.39 -17.49 6.51
C LEU A 122 7.60 -18.21 7.11
N ILE A 123 7.64 -19.54 7.00
CA ILE A 123 8.84 -20.33 7.29
C ILE A 123 9.61 -20.54 5.99
N LEU A 124 10.86 -20.10 5.96
CA LEU A 124 11.73 -20.21 4.79
C LEU A 124 13.10 -20.74 5.19
N TYR A 125 13.61 -21.72 4.45
CA TYR A 125 14.94 -22.27 4.68
C TYR A 125 15.99 -21.39 4.00
N MET A 126 16.93 -20.88 4.78
CA MET A 126 18.09 -20.12 4.32
C MET A 126 19.33 -20.76 4.94
N ALA A 127 20.35 -21.10 4.14
CA ALA A 127 21.55 -21.83 4.54
C ALA A 127 21.24 -23.12 5.33
N GLY A 128 20.14 -23.80 4.97
CA GLY A 128 19.67 -25.02 5.64
C GLY A 128 18.92 -24.82 6.96
N ILE A 129 18.73 -23.58 7.40
CA ILE A 129 18.07 -23.25 8.68
C ILE A 129 16.68 -22.68 8.42
N PRO A 130 15.60 -23.23 9.03
CA PRO A 130 14.26 -22.67 8.89
C PRO A 130 14.14 -21.38 9.71
N ARG A 131 13.89 -20.26 9.02
CA ARG A 131 13.68 -18.94 9.62
C ARG A 131 12.24 -18.48 9.43
N SER A 132 11.71 -17.81 10.46
CA SER A 132 10.34 -17.30 10.49
C SER A 132 10.30 -15.81 10.15
N PHE A 133 9.49 -15.43 9.17
CA PHE A 133 9.31 -14.06 8.70
C PHE A 133 7.87 -13.59 8.88
N LYS A 134 7.70 -12.39 9.42
CA LYS A 134 6.45 -11.63 9.47
C LYS A 134 6.55 -10.43 8.54
N PHE A 135 5.43 -9.97 8.01
CA PHE A 135 5.40 -8.89 7.02
C PHE A 135 4.62 -7.69 7.53
N ILE A 136 5.18 -6.51 7.32
CA ILE A 136 4.50 -5.23 7.47
C ILE A 136 4.45 -4.60 6.08
N PHE A 137 3.25 -4.55 5.51
CA PHE A 137 3.00 -3.91 4.23
C PHE A 137 2.74 -2.42 4.45
N ARG A 138 3.42 -1.57 3.69
CA ARG A 138 3.27 -0.12 3.71
C ARG A 138 2.97 0.36 2.31
N GLY A 139 1.69 0.60 2.03
CA GLY A 139 1.25 1.17 0.77
C GLY A 139 1.54 2.67 0.69
N THR A 140 2.76 3.05 0.29
CA THR A 140 3.21 4.45 0.20
C THR A 140 3.63 4.86 -1.20
N GLY A 141 3.70 3.94 -2.17
CA GLY A 141 4.12 4.22 -3.55
C GLY A 141 2.95 4.46 -4.50
N TYR A 142 1.98 5.30 -4.09
CA TYR A 142 0.78 5.61 -4.85
C TYR A 142 0.72 7.13 -5.04
N ASP A 143 0.33 7.61 -6.22
CA ASP A 143 0.04 9.03 -6.37
C ASP A 143 -1.29 9.41 -5.69
N GLU A 144 -1.53 10.71 -5.49
CA GLU A 144 -2.73 11.17 -4.79
C GLU A 144 -4.02 10.74 -5.50
N LYS A 145 -4.01 10.69 -6.84
CA LYS A 145 -5.18 10.29 -7.63
C LYS A 145 -5.56 8.86 -7.31
N LEU A 146 -4.59 7.94 -7.34
CA LEU A 146 -4.82 6.54 -7.08
C LEU A 146 -5.12 6.28 -5.60
N VAL A 147 -4.48 6.99 -4.66
CA VAL A 147 -4.85 6.91 -3.23
C VAL A 147 -6.33 7.26 -3.05
N ARG A 148 -6.80 8.35 -3.65
CA ARG A 148 -8.20 8.75 -3.56
C ARG A 148 -9.13 7.68 -4.12
N GLU A 149 -8.79 7.11 -5.27
CA GLU A 149 -9.57 6.06 -5.92
C GLU A 149 -9.68 4.80 -5.05
N VAL A 150 -8.57 4.29 -4.51
CA VAL A 150 -8.54 3.02 -3.77
C VAL A 150 -9.00 3.13 -2.32
N GLU A 151 -8.93 4.33 -1.73
CA GLU A 151 -9.45 4.66 -0.39
C GLU A 151 -10.86 5.27 -0.42
N GLY A 152 -11.52 5.29 -1.58
CA GLY A 152 -12.91 5.72 -1.71
C GLY A 152 -13.17 7.20 -1.43
N LEU A 153 -12.14 8.03 -1.59
CA LEU A 153 -12.19 9.47 -1.44
C LEU A 153 -12.65 10.12 -2.74
N GLU A 154 -13.33 11.27 -2.63
CA GLU A 154 -13.57 12.09 -3.81
C GLU A 154 -12.27 12.49 -4.52
N ALA A 155 -12.33 12.63 -5.84
CA ALA A 155 -11.21 13.02 -6.69
C ALA A 155 -10.58 14.36 -6.28
N SER A 156 -9.37 14.65 -6.77
CA SER A 156 -8.52 15.79 -6.36
C SER A 156 -9.16 17.17 -6.53
N GLY A 157 -10.22 17.28 -7.34
CA GLY A 157 -11.04 18.50 -7.47
C GLY A 157 -11.96 18.79 -6.28
N SER A 158 -12.06 17.90 -5.30
CA SER A 158 -12.94 18.03 -4.14
C SER A 158 -12.66 19.28 -3.29
N THR A 159 -13.67 19.67 -2.51
CA THR A 159 -13.53 20.56 -1.35
C THR A 159 -12.64 19.92 -0.27
N TYR A 160 -12.64 18.60 -0.11
CA TYR A 160 -11.76 17.87 0.82
C TYR A 160 -10.41 17.59 0.16
N ILE A 161 -9.42 18.40 0.52
CA ILE A 161 -8.17 18.49 -0.25
C ILE A 161 -7.10 17.50 0.17
N CYS A 162 -7.27 16.80 1.29
CA CYS A 162 -6.22 16.00 1.89
C CYS A 162 -6.63 14.53 1.98
N THR A 163 -5.69 13.63 1.65
CA THR A 163 -5.81 12.19 1.87
C THR A 163 -5.44 11.78 3.31
N LEU A 164 -4.87 12.70 4.09
CA LEU A 164 -4.39 12.47 5.46
C LEU A 164 -5.30 13.09 6.53
N CYS A 165 -6.02 14.17 6.21
CA CYS A 165 -6.89 14.87 7.17
C CYS A 165 -8.24 15.27 6.55
N ASP A 166 -9.12 15.83 7.37
CA ASP A 166 -10.50 16.20 6.98
C ASP A 166 -10.65 17.66 6.54
N ALA A 167 -9.56 18.39 6.44
CA ALA A 167 -9.57 19.80 6.12
C ALA A 167 -10.19 20.07 4.75
N THR A 168 -11.11 21.04 4.72
CA THR A 168 -11.60 21.61 3.48
C THR A 168 -10.56 22.55 2.86
N ARG A 169 -10.71 22.85 1.57
CA ARG A 169 -9.87 23.81 0.84
C ARG A 169 -9.82 25.17 1.51
N LEU A 170 -10.93 25.62 2.09
CA LEU A 170 -11.03 26.91 2.77
C LEU A 170 -10.33 26.87 4.13
N GLU A 171 -10.56 25.83 4.94
CA GLU A 171 -9.89 25.69 6.23
C GLU A 171 -8.37 25.57 6.07
N ALA A 172 -7.93 24.79 5.09
CA ALA A 172 -6.51 24.60 4.81
C ALA A 172 -5.84 25.90 4.32
N SER A 173 -6.54 26.74 3.56
CA SER A 173 -5.99 28.03 3.10
C SER A 173 -5.83 29.06 4.23
N GLN A 174 -6.62 28.93 5.30
CA GLN A 174 -6.56 29.80 6.47
C GLN A 174 -5.56 29.30 7.51
N ASN A 175 -5.59 28.00 7.84
CA ASN A 175 -4.78 27.41 8.89
C ASN A 175 -3.37 27.05 8.40
N ILE A 176 -3.26 26.53 7.16
CA ILE A 176 -2.02 26.16 6.44
C ILE A 176 -1.21 25.04 7.12
N VAL A 177 -0.79 25.19 8.38
CA VAL A 177 0.22 24.33 9.03
C VAL A 177 -0.32 23.49 10.18
N LEU A 178 -1.39 23.91 10.89
CA LEU A 178 -1.86 23.19 12.08
C LEU A 178 -2.91 22.15 11.74
N HIS A 179 -2.49 21.08 11.08
CA HIS A 179 -3.31 19.92 10.78
C HIS A 179 -2.74 18.68 11.46
N SER A 180 -3.60 17.70 11.73
CA SER A 180 -3.20 16.37 12.21
C SER A 180 -3.68 15.31 11.22
N ILE A 181 -2.95 14.20 11.16
CA ILE A 181 -3.38 13.03 10.38
C ILE A 181 -4.56 12.41 11.12
N THR A 182 -5.73 12.42 10.49
CA THR A 182 -6.96 11.83 11.04
C THR A 182 -7.38 10.60 10.25
N ARG A 183 -7.23 10.63 8.92
CA ARG A 183 -7.70 9.55 8.04
C ARG A 183 -6.86 8.28 8.20
N SER A 184 -7.55 7.15 8.08
CA SER A 184 -6.95 5.82 7.97
C SER A 184 -7.88 4.92 7.15
N HIS A 185 -7.35 3.81 6.64
CA HIS A 185 -8.16 2.83 5.90
C HIS A 185 -9.36 2.31 6.72
N ALA A 186 -9.13 2.00 8.00
CA ALA A 186 -10.18 1.55 8.91
C ALA A 186 -11.28 2.60 9.08
N GLU A 187 -10.90 3.86 9.29
CA GLU A 187 -11.87 4.95 9.41
C GLU A 187 -12.61 5.19 8.09
N ASN A 188 -11.94 5.10 6.93
CA ASN A 188 -12.59 5.24 5.63
C ASN A 188 -13.65 4.14 5.40
N LEU A 189 -13.38 2.90 5.82
CA LEU A 189 -14.37 1.81 5.76
C LEU A 189 -15.61 2.14 6.61
N GLU A 190 -15.41 2.63 7.85
CA GLU A 190 -16.51 3.03 8.72
C GLU A 190 -17.31 4.19 8.14
N ARG A 191 -16.63 5.21 7.60
CA ARG A 191 -17.25 6.36 6.93
C ARG A 191 -18.06 5.94 5.71
N TYR A 192 -17.56 4.99 4.92
CA TYR A 192 -18.31 4.43 3.80
C TYR A 192 -19.58 3.70 4.27
N GLU A 193 -19.53 2.95 5.37
CA GLU A 193 -20.74 2.31 5.90
C GLU A 193 -21.76 3.34 6.39
N VAL A 194 -21.32 4.46 6.97
CA VAL A 194 -22.20 5.60 7.30
C VAL A 194 -22.80 6.21 6.03
N TRP A 195 -22.00 6.44 4.99
CA TRP A 195 -22.46 6.95 3.69
C TRP A 195 -23.53 6.06 3.06
N ARG A 196 -23.26 4.74 3.01
CA ARG A 196 -24.14 3.75 2.38
C ARG A 196 -25.44 3.54 3.15
N SER A 197 -25.38 3.52 4.49
CA SER A 197 -26.55 3.23 5.32
C SER A 197 -27.39 4.46 5.68
N ASN A 198 -26.79 5.66 5.63
CA ASN A 198 -27.38 6.93 6.07
C ASN A 198 -28.22 6.78 7.36
N PRO A 199 -27.59 6.38 8.49
CA PRO A 199 -28.33 6.05 9.71
C PRO A 199 -28.97 7.28 10.37
N TYR A 200 -28.58 8.49 9.95
CA TYR A 200 -29.08 9.76 10.46
C TYR A 200 -30.13 10.40 9.56
N HIS A 201 -30.49 9.77 8.43
CA HIS A 201 -31.44 10.29 7.43
C HIS A 201 -31.13 11.72 6.96
N GLU A 202 -29.83 12.02 6.81
CA GLU A 202 -29.35 13.32 6.38
C GLU A 202 -29.55 13.53 4.88
N ALA A 203 -29.68 14.80 4.48
CA ALA A 203 -29.60 15.16 3.08
C ALA A 203 -28.19 14.89 2.53
N VAL A 204 -28.05 14.77 1.20
CA VAL A 204 -26.79 14.37 0.57
C VAL A 204 -25.60 15.27 0.94
N ASP A 205 -25.79 16.59 1.01
CA ASP A 205 -24.71 17.53 1.36
C ASP A 205 -24.31 17.44 2.83
N GLU A 206 -25.28 17.20 3.71
CA GLU A 206 -25.05 17.00 5.15
C GLU A 206 -24.32 15.67 5.39
N LEU A 207 -24.77 14.59 4.74
CA LEU A 207 -24.14 13.28 4.83
C LEU A 207 -22.72 13.30 4.27
N ARG A 208 -22.50 13.93 3.11
CA ARG A 208 -21.17 14.15 2.52
C ARG A 208 -20.25 14.89 3.48
N ASN A 209 -20.79 15.89 4.20
CA ASN A 209 -20.04 16.61 5.22
C ASN A 209 -19.74 15.76 6.46
N ARG A 210 -20.65 14.87 6.87
CA ARG A 210 -20.43 13.93 7.96
C ARG A 210 -19.30 12.96 7.65
N VAL A 211 -19.30 12.37 6.45
CA VAL A 211 -18.30 11.36 6.03
C VAL A 211 -17.05 11.96 5.41
N LYS A 212 -16.95 13.30 5.36
CA LYS A 212 -15.80 14.05 4.84
C LYS A 212 -15.40 13.62 3.43
N GLY A 213 -16.38 13.43 2.55
CA GLY A 213 -16.14 13.06 1.15
C GLY A 213 -15.65 11.63 0.91
N VAL A 214 -15.86 10.70 1.86
CA VAL A 214 -15.74 9.25 1.61
C VAL A 214 -17.08 8.75 1.06
N SER A 215 -17.13 8.45 -0.23
CA SER A 215 -18.39 8.09 -0.93
C SER A 215 -18.32 6.76 -1.68
N ALA A 216 -17.15 6.13 -1.74
CA ALA A 216 -16.94 4.80 -2.30
C ALA A 216 -16.27 3.89 -1.25
N LYS A 217 -16.34 2.57 -1.46
CA LYS A 217 -15.79 1.61 -0.50
C LYS A 217 -14.28 1.49 -0.71
N PRO A 218 -13.45 1.75 0.31
CA PRO A 218 -12.02 1.46 0.24
C PRO A 218 -11.79 -0.03 -0.03
N PHE A 219 -10.78 -0.36 -0.84
CA PHE A 219 -10.42 -1.76 -1.09
C PHE A 219 -8.91 -2.08 -0.97
N ILE A 220 -8.03 -1.07 -1.00
CA ILE A 220 -6.60 -1.23 -0.70
C ILE A 220 -6.27 -0.38 0.52
N GLU A 221 -5.71 -0.98 1.57
CA GLU A 221 -5.15 -0.21 2.69
C GLU A 221 -3.84 0.46 2.29
N THR A 222 -3.90 1.78 2.18
CA THR A 222 -2.74 2.66 2.01
C THR A 222 -2.29 3.23 3.36
N VAL A 223 -1.02 3.64 3.44
CA VAL A 223 -0.50 4.33 4.61
C VAL A 223 -0.68 5.84 4.41
N PRO A 224 -1.29 6.58 5.37
CA PRO A 224 -1.36 8.04 5.31
C PRO A 224 0.04 8.67 5.26
N SER A 225 0.49 8.99 4.05
CA SER A 225 1.84 9.47 3.72
C SER A 225 1.76 10.45 2.55
N ILE A 226 2.90 11.12 2.31
CA ILE A 226 3.21 11.88 1.09
C ILE A 226 4.39 11.18 0.41
#